data_AF-A0A961H4V4-F1
#
_entry.id   AF-A0A961H4V4-F1
#
_cell.length_a   1.000
_cell.length_b   1.000
_cell.length_c   1.000
_cell.angle_alpha   90.00
_cell.angle_beta   90.00
_cell.angle_gamma   90.00
#
_symmetry.space_group_name_H-M   'P 1'
#
loop_
_entity.id
_entity.type
_entity.pdbx_description
1 polymer ?
#
loop_
_entity_poly.entity_id
_entity_poly.type
_entity_poly.pdbx_seq_one_letter_code
_entity_poly.pdbx_strand_id
1 'polypeptide(L)'
;MIDDDDEPDHDDPEDIELLFNLFGGESELPPVLWSDYKKEPFSQCVECERPLLEPESPAYFVQKARRDGEVVFEYALCLPCTRRQDDGMSEESRRNLEAFFSRPRRLGIETGHCLLCGQDSTGPDGEREVFGLARGRHLLGQTYSICGACTDELEGQLS
;
A
#
# COMPACT_ATOMS: atom_id res chain seq x y z
N MET A 1 36.40 17.96 -7.15
CA MET A 1 36.27 16.77 -8.00
C MET A 1 35.65 15.75 -7.08
N ILE A 2 34.34 15.62 -7.18
CA ILE A 2 33.61 14.56 -6.48
C ILE A 2 33.82 13.36 -7.39
N ASP A 3 34.45 12.32 -6.86
CA ASP A 3 34.72 11.10 -7.60
C ASP A 3 33.38 10.48 -8.01
N ASP A 4 33.19 10.28 -9.32
CA ASP A 4 31.98 9.74 -9.97
C ASP A 4 31.83 8.20 -9.78
N ASP A 5 32.51 7.61 -8.81
CA ASP A 5 32.59 6.15 -8.59
C ASP A 5 31.70 5.65 -7.41
N ASP A 6 30.76 6.47 -6.93
CA ASP A 6 29.81 6.13 -5.87
C ASP A 6 28.39 5.88 -6.44
N GLU A 7 28.29 5.30 -7.64
CA GLU A 7 27.04 4.69 -8.11
C GLU A 7 26.88 3.34 -7.40
N PRO A 8 25.78 3.11 -6.64
CA PRO A 8 25.58 1.84 -5.96
C PRO A 8 25.44 0.72 -6.98
N ASP A 9 26.34 -0.27 -6.92
CA ASP A 9 26.30 -1.48 -7.74
C ASP A 9 25.03 -2.27 -7.42
N HIS A 10 24.03 -2.17 -8.30
CA HIS A 10 22.68 -2.75 -8.12
C HIS A 10 22.61 -4.30 -8.12
N ASP A 11 23.76 -4.97 -8.11
CA ASP A 11 23.91 -6.43 -8.19
C ASP A 11 24.59 -7.05 -6.95
N ASP A 12 24.82 -6.28 -5.87
CA ASP A 12 25.30 -6.87 -4.61
C ASP A 12 24.20 -7.72 -3.95
N PRO A 13 24.39 -9.04 -3.76
CA PRO A 13 23.40 -9.90 -3.13
C PRO A 13 23.04 -9.49 -1.70
N GLU A 14 23.93 -8.80 -0.97
CA GLU A 14 23.62 -8.28 0.37
C GLU A 14 22.68 -7.07 0.32
N ASP A 15 22.81 -6.21 -0.70
CA ASP A 15 21.87 -5.11 -0.95
C ASP A 15 20.53 -5.62 -1.47
N ILE A 16 20.52 -6.69 -2.28
CA ILE A 16 19.29 -7.36 -2.72
C ILE A 16 18.57 -8.04 -1.55
N GLU A 17 19.28 -8.70 -0.63
CA GLU A 17 18.69 -9.20 0.60
C GLU A 17 18.18 -8.07 1.49
N LEU A 18 18.89 -6.94 1.57
CA LEU A 18 18.44 -5.77 2.31
C LEU A 18 17.16 -5.18 1.70
N LEU A 19 17.09 -5.05 0.37
CA LEU A 19 15.91 -4.67 -0.40
C LEU A 19 14.77 -5.68 -0.19
N PHE A 20 15.03 -6.98 -0.28
CA PHE A 20 14.03 -8.01 -0.08
C PHE A 20 13.48 -8.02 1.36
N ASN A 21 14.34 -7.73 2.34
CA ASN A 21 13.96 -7.59 3.76
C ASN A 21 13.27 -6.23 4.05
N LEU A 22 13.64 -5.15 3.36
CA LEU A 22 13.06 -3.81 3.50
C LEU A 22 11.70 -3.70 2.81
N PHE A 23 11.54 -4.35 1.65
CA PHE A 23 10.28 -4.34 0.90
C PHE A 23 9.36 -5.48 1.28
N GLY A 24 9.84 -6.46 2.05
CA GLY A 24 9.16 -7.72 2.33
C GLY A 24 9.17 -8.62 1.10
N GLY A 25 9.55 -9.87 1.27
CA GLY A 25 9.47 -10.85 0.19
C GLY A 25 8.03 -11.13 -0.27
N GLU A 26 7.89 -12.14 -1.12
CA GLU A 26 6.59 -12.72 -1.41
C GLU A 26 6.18 -13.66 -0.26
N SER A 27 4.99 -13.43 0.31
CA SER A 27 4.44 -14.24 1.41
C SER A 27 2.99 -14.62 1.16
N GLU A 28 2.41 -15.55 1.92
CA GLU A 28 0.99 -15.89 1.78
C GLU A 28 0.11 -14.65 2.09
N LEU A 29 -0.93 -14.42 1.27
CA LEU A 29 -1.82 -13.29 1.46
C LEU A 29 -2.54 -13.37 2.81
N PRO A 30 -2.29 -12.45 3.76
CA PRO A 30 -2.82 -12.57 5.11
C PRO A 30 -4.34 -12.30 5.15
N PRO A 31 -5.08 -12.94 6.08
CA PRO A 31 -6.53 -12.75 6.22
C PRO A 31 -6.99 -11.31 6.43
N VAL A 32 -6.12 -10.44 6.96
CA VAL A 32 -6.42 -9.00 7.11
C VAL A 32 -6.70 -8.33 5.76
N LEU A 33 -6.18 -8.88 4.64
CA LEU A 33 -6.40 -8.42 3.26
C LEU A 33 -7.45 -9.24 2.49
N TRP A 34 -8.04 -10.29 3.08
CA TRP A 34 -9.12 -11.05 2.44
C TRP A 34 -10.42 -10.26 2.48
N SER A 35 -11.34 -10.45 1.54
CA SER A 35 -12.68 -9.85 1.64
C SER A 35 -13.31 -10.22 2.97
N ASP A 36 -13.72 -9.21 3.74
CA ASP A 36 -14.45 -9.41 4.98
C ASP A 36 -15.85 -9.97 4.69
N TYR A 37 -16.47 -9.59 3.57
CA TYR A 37 -17.76 -10.13 3.16
C TYR A 37 -17.69 -11.63 2.82
N LYS A 38 -16.74 -12.04 1.97
CA LYS A 38 -16.64 -13.44 1.52
C LYS A 38 -15.77 -14.34 2.41
N LYS A 39 -14.98 -13.75 3.32
CA LYS A 39 -13.97 -14.43 4.15
C LYS A 39 -12.94 -15.23 3.33
N GLU A 40 -12.57 -14.71 2.16
CA GLU A 40 -11.59 -15.28 1.24
C GLU A 40 -10.87 -14.17 0.45
N PRO A 41 -9.72 -14.43 -0.19
CA PRO A 41 -9.05 -13.46 -1.06
C PRO A 41 -9.98 -12.89 -2.14
N PHE A 42 -9.75 -11.63 -2.52
CA PHE A 42 -10.49 -11.03 -3.62
C PHE A 42 -10.24 -11.78 -4.93
N SER A 43 -11.32 -12.28 -5.53
CA SER A 43 -11.24 -13.06 -6.76
C SER A 43 -11.20 -12.19 -8.03
N GLN A 44 -11.69 -10.95 -7.95
CA GLN A 44 -11.89 -10.06 -9.11
C GLN A 44 -11.61 -8.60 -8.78
N CYS A 45 -11.14 -7.85 -9.78
CA CYS A 45 -10.99 -6.40 -9.72
C CYS A 45 -12.36 -5.73 -9.63
N VAL A 46 -12.54 -4.77 -8.71
CA VAL A 46 -13.83 -4.05 -8.56
C VAL A 46 -14.19 -3.20 -9.77
N GLU A 47 -13.19 -2.71 -10.52
CA GLU A 47 -13.38 -1.77 -11.64
C GLU A 47 -13.59 -2.47 -12.99
N CYS A 48 -12.91 -3.58 -13.24
CA CYS A 48 -12.93 -4.25 -14.56
C CYS A 48 -13.27 -5.74 -14.51
N GLU A 49 -13.62 -6.25 -13.33
CA GLU A 49 -14.05 -7.63 -13.06
C GLU A 49 -13.07 -8.74 -13.44
N ARG A 50 -11.85 -8.37 -13.88
CA ARG A 50 -10.84 -9.35 -14.28
C ARG A 50 -10.46 -10.27 -13.11
N PRO A 51 -10.15 -11.55 -13.36
CA PRO A 51 -9.64 -12.45 -12.33
C PRO A 51 -8.35 -11.91 -11.71
N LEU A 52 -8.21 -12.06 -10.38
CA LEU A 52 -7.04 -11.63 -9.61
C LEU A 52 -6.19 -12.80 -9.08
N LEU A 53 -6.78 -14.00 -8.99
CA LEU A 53 -6.17 -15.16 -8.37
C LEU A 53 -5.49 -16.12 -9.35
N GLU A 54 -5.60 -15.87 -10.65
CA GLU A 54 -4.98 -16.71 -11.68
C GLU A 54 -3.47 -16.42 -11.77
N PRO A 55 -2.63 -17.41 -12.14
CA PRO A 55 -1.17 -17.22 -12.21
C PRO A 55 -0.74 -16.07 -13.13
N GLU A 56 -1.49 -15.85 -14.22
CA GLU A 56 -1.23 -14.83 -15.23
C GLU A 56 -1.90 -13.47 -14.90
N SER A 57 -2.65 -13.39 -13.79
CA SER A 57 -3.26 -12.14 -13.36
C SER A 57 -2.19 -11.10 -12.98
N PRO A 58 -2.40 -9.82 -13.33
CA PRO A 58 -1.52 -8.76 -12.84
C PRO A 58 -1.60 -8.67 -11.31
N ALA A 59 -0.56 -8.07 -10.71
CA ALA A 59 -0.64 -7.67 -9.32
C ALA A 59 -1.86 -6.77 -9.08
N TYR A 60 -2.35 -6.74 -7.85
CA TYR A 60 -3.52 -5.97 -7.45
C TYR A 60 -3.32 -5.36 -6.07
N PHE A 61 -3.91 -4.19 -5.88
CA PHE A 61 -3.92 -3.46 -4.63
C PHE A 61 -5.20 -3.82 -3.87
N VAL A 62 -5.08 -4.07 -2.56
CA VAL A 62 -6.21 -4.21 -1.65
C VAL A 62 -6.21 -3.03 -0.70
N GLN A 63 -7.36 -2.40 -0.53
CA GLN A 63 -7.59 -1.37 0.47
C GLN A 63 -8.79 -1.75 1.34
N LYS A 64 -8.67 -1.50 2.64
CA LYS A 64 -9.71 -1.71 3.65
C LYS A 64 -9.72 -0.57 4.64
N ALA A 65 -10.84 0.15 4.72
CA ALA A 65 -11.06 1.07 5.83
C ALA A 65 -11.76 0.35 6.97
N ARG A 66 -11.31 0.62 8.19
CA ARG A 66 -11.88 0.10 9.42
C ARG A 66 -12.21 1.22 10.38
N ARG A 67 -13.28 1.03 11.14
CA ARG A 67 -13.69 1.88 12.27
C ARG A 67 -14.09 0.99 13.43
N ASP A 68 -13.49 1.22 14.59
CA ASP A 68 -13.73 0.44 15.82
C ASP A 68 -13.59 -1.08 15.62
N GLY A 69 -12.67 -1.48 14.73
CA GLY A 69 -12.41 -2.87 14.37
C GLY A 69 -13.27 -3.44 13.23
N GLU A 70 -14.38 -2.79 12.87
CA GLU A 70 -15.28 -3.22 11.80
C GLU A 70 -14.81 -2.68 10.44
N VAL A 71 -15.06 -3.43 9.36
CA VAL A 71 -14.74 -2.96 7.98
C VAL A 71 -15.86 -2.06 7.49
N VAL A 72 -15.54 -0.80 7.20
CA VAL A 72 -16.50 0.19 6.66
C VAL A 72 -16.61 0.04 5.15
N PHE A 73 -15.47 -0.08 4.47
CA PHE A 73 -15.41 -0.42 3.05
C PHE A 73 -14.14 -1.21 2.74
N GLU A 74 -14.20 -1.98 1.66
CA GLU A 74 -13.08 -2.77 1.17
C GLU A 74 -13.17 -2.93 -0.34
N TYR A 75 -12.02 -2.98 -1.01
CA TYR A 75 -11.98 -3.29 -2.43
C TYR A 75 -10.61 -3.80 -2.87
N ALA A 76 -10.58 -4.41 -4.05
CA ALA A 76 -9.36 -4.79 -4.74
C ALA A 76 -9.34 -4.23 -6.17
N LEU A 77 -8.24 -3.61 -6.57
CA LEU A 77 -8.00 -3.08 -7.91
C LEU A 77 -6.79 -3.74 -8.52
N CYS A 78 -6.91 -4.25 -9.75
CA CYS A 78 -5.73 -4.67 -10.49
C CYS A 78 -4.83 -3.47 -10.76
N LEU A 79 -3.51 -3.69 -10.81
CA LEU A 79 -2.51 -2.65 -11.02
C LEU A 79 -2.77 -1.79 -12.27
N PRO A 80 -3.27 -2.33 -13.41
CA PRO A 80 -3.71 -1.49 -14.53
C PRO A 80 -4.85 -0.52 -14.21
N CYS A 81 -5.79 -0.88 -13.32
CA CYS A 81 -6.86 0.02 -12.91
C CYS A 81 -6.35 1.09 -11.93
N THR A 82 -5.47 0.73 -10.99
CA THR A 82 -4.80 1.69 -10.10
C THR A 82 -4.07 2.75 -10.93
N ARG A 83 -3.25 2.35 -11.91
CA ARG A 83 -2.53 3.30 -12.77
C ARG A 83 -3.45 4.25 -13.54
N ARG A 84 -4.61 3.77 -14.01
CA ARG A 84 -5.60 4.64 -14.68
C ARG A 84 -6.21 5.67 -13.73
N GLN A 85 -6.37 5.34 -12.44
CA GLN A 85 -6.79 6.30 -11.44
C GLN A 85 -5.70 7.36 -11.21
N ASP A 86 -4.44 6.92 -11.15
CA ASP A 86 -3.30 7.82 -10.99
C ASP A 86 -3.16 8.79 -12.19
N ASP A 87 -3.33 8.30 -13.42
CA ASP A 87 -3.32 9.10 -14.65
C ASP A 87 -4.46 10.14 -14.69
N GLY A 88 -5.52 9.93 -13.90
CA GLY A 88 -6.65 10.85 -13.77
C GLY A 88 -6.41 12.02 -12.82
N MET A 89 -5.31 12.01 -12.05
CA MET A 89 -4.98 13.07 -11.10
C MET A 89 -4.56 14.37 -11.80
N SER A 90 -4.95 15.50 -11.24
CA SER A 90 -4.49 16.81 -11.73
C SER A 90 -2.99 17.01 -11.47
N GLU A 91 -2.34 17.85 -12.28
CA GLU A 91 -0.92 18.21 -12.03
C GLU A 91 -0.72 18.86 -10.66
N GLU A 92 -1.72 19.60 -10.16
CA GLU A 92 -1.70 20.24 -8.84
C GLU A 92 -1.72 19.20 -7.72
N SER A 93 -2.68 18.27 -7.76
CA SER A 93 -2.78 17.16 -6.80
C SER A 93 -1.50 16.33 -6.78
N ARG A 94 -0.90 16.06 -7.95
CA ARG A 94 0.36 15.32 -8.05
C ARG A 94 1.52 16.05 -7.36
N ARG A 95 1.64 17.37 -7.56
CA ARG A 95 2.65 18.19 -6.87
C ARG A 95 2.41 18.25 -5.36
N ASN A 96 1.15 18.33 -4.93
CA ASN A 96 0.79 18.34 -3.51
C ASN A 96 1.18 17.02 -2.84
N LEU A 97 0.90 15.88 -3.47
CA LEU A 97 1.32 14.56 -3.00
C LEU A 97 2.85 14.42 -2.96
N GLU A 98 3.56 14.83 -4.01
CA GLU A 98 5.03 14.82 -4.03
C GLU A 98 5.61 15.66 -2.86
N ALA A 99 5.05 16.85 -2.63
CA ALA A 99 5.42 17.72 -1.52
C ALA A 99 5.01 17.15 -0.15
N PHE A 100 3.97 16.32 -0.09
CA PHE A 100 3.49 15.68 1.13
C PHE A 100 4.40 14.51 1.56
N PHE A 101 4.79 13.66 0.59
CA PHE A 101 5.62 12.48 0.83
C PHE A 101 7.12 12.81 0.99
N SER A 102 7.58 13.95 0.47
CA SER A 102 8.97 14.41 0.66
C SER A 102 9.27 14.98 2.05
N ARG A 103 8.26 15.17 2.91
CA ARG A 103 8.45 15.69 4.27
C ARG A 103 9.10 14.63 5.17
N PRO A 104 10.04 15.01 6.06
CA PRO A 104 10.57 14.08 7.06
C PRO A 104 9.45 13.57 7.96
N ARG A 105 9.25 12.25 7.97
CA ARG A 105 8.22 11.58 8.78
C ARG A 105 8.84 10.40 9.52
N ARG A 106 8.32 10.10 10.72
CA ARG A 106 8.61 8.84 11.39
C ARG A 106 7.71 7.79 10.78
N LEU A 107 8.22 7.02 9.81
CA LEU A 107 7.42 6.01 9.14
C LEU A 107 7.19 4.81 10.06
N GLY A 108 5.95 4.34 10.13
CA GLY A 108 5.60 3.09 10.80
C GLY A 108 5.62 1.94 9.80
N ILE A 109 6.71 1.19 9.74
CA ILE A 109 6.82 -0.02 8.90
C ILE A 109 6.34 -1.29 9.63
N GLU A 110 6.19 -1.21 10.95
CA GLU A 110 5.72 -2.33 11.77
C GLU A 110 4.20 -2.48 11.69
N THR A 111 3.72 -3.72 11.76
CA THR A 111 2.28 -4.02 11.82
C THR A 111 1.63 -3.30 12.99
N GLY A 112 0.53 -2.60 12.74
CA GLY A 112 -0.22 -1.87 13.77
C GLY A 112 0.21 -0.43 13.95
N HIS A 113 1.31 0.03 13.33
CA HIS A 113 1.69 1.44 13.29
C HIS A 113 1.21 2.12 12.00
N CYS A 114 0.94 3.42 12.08
CA CYS A 114 0.62 4.27 10.94
C CYS A 114 1.88 4.52 10.11
N LEU A 115 1.79 4.23 8.82
CA LEU A 115 2.87 4.44 7.85
C LEU A 115 3.33 5.89 7.82
N LEU A 116 2.42 6.85 8.00
CA LEU A 116 2.72 8.28 7.80
C LEU A 116 3.22 9.01 9.05
N CYS A 117 2.83 8.58 10.26
CA CYS A 117 3.23 9.25 11.51
C CYS A 117 3.95 8.35 12.52
N GLY A 118 3.94 7.03 12.31
CA GLY A 118 4.63 6.05 13.16
C GLY A 118 3.95 5.76 14.49
N GLN A 119 2.78 6.37 14.75
CA GLN A 119 1.97 6.10 15.95
C GLN A 119 1.08 4.88 15.74
N ASP A 120 0.32 4.45 16.75
CA ASP A 120 -0.68 3.39 16.59
C ASP A 120 -1.66 3.73 15.46
N SER A 121 -1.83 2.79 14.53
CA SER A 121 -2.67 2.96 13.33
C SER A 121 -4.15 3.13 13.65
N THR A 122 -4.64 2.61 14.76
CA THR A 122 -6.06 2.71 15.17
C THR A 122 -6.42 4.13 15.60
N GLY A 123 -5.42 4.89 16.09
CA GLY A 123 -5.61 6.27 16.53
C GLY A 123 -6.64 6.43 17.66
N PRO A 124 -6.95 7.68 18.05
CA PRO A 124 -7.99 7.97 19.04
C PRO A 124 -9.41 7.80 18.50
N ASP A 125 -9.60 7.94 17.18
CA ASP A 125 -10.92 7.93 16.54
C ASP A 125 -11.39 6.52 16.14
N GLY A 126 -10.55 5.50 16.38
CA GLY A 126 -10.83 4.10 16.03
C GLY A 126 -10.72 3.81 14.53
N GLU A 127 -10.34 4.80 13.73
CA GLU A 127 -10.33 4.75 12.27
C GLU A 127 -8.93 4.46 11.72
N ARG A 128 -8.86 3.50 10.78
CA ARG A 128 -7.63 3.18 10.07
C ARG A 128 -7.90 2.59 8.71
N GLU A 129 -6.97 2.79 7.80
CA GLU A 129 -6.94 2.09 6.52
C GLU A 129 -5.81 1.09 6.49
N VAL A 130 -6.06 -0.08 5.91
CA VAL A 130 -5.10 -1.17 5.73
C VAL A 130 -4.95 -1.42 4.25
N PHE A 131 -3.69 -1.52 3.80
CA PHE A 131 -3.36 -1.67 2.39
C PHE A 131 -2.36 -2.80 2.18
N GLY A 132 -2.38 -3.37 0.98
CA GLY A 132 -1.34 -4.31 0.54
C GLY A 132 -1.34 -4.50 -0.96
N LEU A 133 -0.18 -4.84 -1.50
CA LEU A 133 -0.01 -5.24 -2.89
C LEU A 133 0.06 -6.76 -2.95
N ALA A 134 -0.67 -7.38 -3.86
CA ALA A 134 -0.77 -8.83 -3.95
C ALA A 134 -0.69 -9.33 -5.39
N ARG A 135 -0.36 -10.61 -5.57
CA ARG A 135 -0.43 -11.33 -6.85
C ARG A 135 -0.89 -12.74 -6.60
N GLY A 136 -1.95 -13.17 -7.28
CA GLY A 136 -2.58 -14.45 -6.96
C GLY A 136 -2.99 -14.49 -5.48
N ARG A 137 -2.47 -15.47 -4.75
CA ARG A 137 -2.68 -15.65 -3.31
C ARG A 137 -1.49 -15.20 -2.45
N HIS A 138 -0.60 -14.39 -3.00
CA HIS A 138 0.58 -13.92 -2.29
C HIS A 138 0.57 -12.41 -2.09
N LEU A 139 0.99 -11.97 -0.91
CA LEU A 139 1.34 -10.60 -0.61
C LEU A 139 2.73 -10.31 -1.16
N LEU A 140 2.84 -9.23 -1.92
CA LEU A 140 4.10 -8.67 -2.37
C LEU A 140 4.52 -7.59 -1.37
N GLY A 141 5.43 -7.95 -0.48
CA GLY A 141 5.90 -7.07 0.56
C GLY A 141 5.16 -7.22 1.89
N GLN A 142 4.77 -6.09 2.46
CA GLN A 142 4.12 -6.04 3.76
C GLN A 142 2.78 -5.31 3.69
N THR A 143 1.97 -5.53 4.71
CA THR A 143 0.74 -4.76 4.92
C THR A 143 1.08 -3.41 5.52
N TYR A 144 0.52 -2.35 4.98
CA TYR A 144 0.65 -1.01 5.52
C TYR A 144 -0.65 -0.59 6.20
N SER A 145 -0.57 0.32 7.15
CA SER A 145 -1.76 0.93 7.76
C SER A 145 -1.60 2.45 7.86
N ILE A 146 -2.67 3.21 7.71
CA ILE A 146 -2.70 4.66 7.89
C ILE A 146 -3.82 4.97 8.88
N CYS A 147 -3.56 5.78 9.91
CA CYS A 147 -4.61 6.20 10.86
C CYS A 147 -5.53 7.24 10.22
N GLY A 148 -6.78 7.35 10.71
CA GLY A 148 -7.79 8.27 10.18
C GLY A 148 -7.27 9.71 9.99
N ALA A 149 -6.60 10.27 11.01
CA ALA A 149 -6.03 11.62 10.92
C ALA A 149 -5.01 11.80 9.76
N CYS A 150 -4.22 10.77 9.46
CA CYS A 150 -3.27 10.81 8.34
C CYS A 150 -3.94 10.51 6.99
N THR A 151 -5.01 9.73 6.98
CA THR A 151 -5.87 9.54 5.79
C THR A 151 -6.51 10.86 5.40
N ASP A 152 -7.13 11.57 6.35
CA ASP A 152 -7.73 12.89 6.11
C ASP A 152 -6.70 13.90 5.57
N GLU A 153 -5.49 13.92 6.14
CA GLU A 153 -4.39 14.79 5.67
C GLU A 153 -3.98 14.46 4.22
N LEU A 154 -3.93 13.17 3.88
CA LEU A 154 -3.57 12.67 2.55
C LEU A 154 -4.66 12.98 1.52
N GLU A 155 -5.93 12.72 1.84
CA GLU A 155 -7.05 13.03 0.96
C GLU A 155 -7.18 14.53 0.68
N GLY A 156 -6.85 15.37 1.66
CA GLY A 156 -6.75 16.82 1.47
C GLY A 156 -5.69 17.28 0.47
N GLN A 157 -4.79 16.40 0.02
CA GLN A 157 -3.84 16.70 -1.06
C GLN A 157 -4.40 16.40 -2.46
N LEU A 158 -5.49 15.63 -2.53
CA LEU A 158 -6.12 15.19 -3.80
C LEU A 158 -7.15 16.18 -4.33
N SER A 159 -7.64 17.09 -3.48
CA SER A 159 -8.62 18.13 -3.81
C SER A 159 -8.06 19.31 -4.58
#